data_AF-B3G1S0-F1
#
_entry.id   AF-B3G1S0-F1
#
_cell.length_a   1.000
_cell.length_b   1.000
_cell.length_c   1.000
_cell.angle_alpha   90.00
_cell.angle_beta   90.00
_cell.angle_gamma   90.00
#
_symmetry.space_group_name_H-M   'P 1'
#
loop_
_entity.id
_entity.type
_entity.pdbx_description
1 polymer ?
#
loop_
_entity_poly.entity_id
_entity_poly.type
_entity_poly.pdbx_seq_one_letter_code
_entity_poly.pdbx_strand_id
1 'polypeptide(L)'
;MAVYKVEKDELLKVGDTLEGMVRSDWAEWEDFEDGFLGALLKFRLYDDADDVYRLYRREEAERPDGELPRVKYIFDVNIDGSNFDYILVEDSLPQFLAVMRMLEPLATRKVRLDAEFEKQQSRRS
;
A
#
# COMPACT_ATOMS: atom_id res chain seq x y z
N MET A 1 -9.54 -6.93 -2.39
CA MET A 1 -8.08 -6.94 -2.22
C MET A 1 -7.47 -7.68 -3.40
N ALA A 2 -6.43 -7.09 -3.97
CA ALA A 2 -5.57 -7.67 -4.98
C ALA A 2 -4.15 -7.13 -4.77
N VAL A 3 -3.16 -7.88 -5.25
CA VAL A 3 -1.75 -7.48 -5.19
C VAL A 3 -1.25 -7.23 -6.60
N TYR A 4 -0.62 -6.07 -6.80
CA TYR A 4 -0.09 -5.62 -8.07
C TYR A 4 1.42 -5.39 -7.99
N LYS A 5 2.09 -5.44 -9.14
CA LYS A 5 3.44 -4.90 -9.33
C LYS A 5 3.42 -3.85 -10.43
N VAL A 6 4.46 -3.03 -10.48
CA VAL A 6 4.67 -2.07 -11.57
C VAL A 6 5.49 -2.70 -12.68
N GLU A 7 4.96 -2.74 -13.90
CA GLU A 7 5.68 -3.15 -15.08
C GLU A 7 5.41 -2.17 -16.22
N LYS A 8 6.47 -1.53 -16.75
CA LYS A 8 6.38 -0.52 -17.82
C LYS A 8 5.34 0.59 -17.55
N ASP A 9 5.36 1.15 -16.34
CA ASP A 9 4.41 2.19 -15.89
C ASP A 9 2.94 1.75 -15.83
N GLU A 10 2.66 0.44 -15.79
CA GLU A 10 1.31 -0.11 -15.59
C GLU A 10 1.25 -1.06 -14.38
N LEU A 11 0.06 -1.20 -13.81
CA LEU A 11 -0.21 -2.15 -12.72
C LEU A 11 -0.53 -3.53 -13.30
N LEU A 12 0.27 -4.53 -12.95
CA LEU A 12 0.02 -5.92 -13.30
C LEU A 12 -0.37 -6.69 -12.04
N LYS A 13 -1.57 -7.29 -12.04
CA LYS A 13 -2.03 -8.14 -10.93
C LYS A 13 -1.16 -9.39 -10.83
N VAL A 14 -0.64 -9.67 -9.64
CA VAL A 14 0.26 -10.79 -9.33
C VAL A 14 -0.29 -11.72 -8.25
N GLY A 15 -1.32 -11.30 -7.53
CA GLY A 15 -1.97 -12.11 -6.50
C GLY A 15 -3.32 -11.54 -6.08
N ASP A 16 -4.07 -12.33 -5.31
CA ASP A 16 -5.33 -11.91 -4.72
C ASP A 16 -5.13 -11.32 -3.31
N THR A 17 -4.15 -11.81 -2.55
CA THR A 17 -3.81 -11.32 -1.22
C THR A 17 -2.30 -11.34 -1.01
N LEU A 18 -1.78 -10.52 -0.10
CA LEU A 18 -0.34 -10.48 0.20
C LEU A 18 0.10 -11.72 0.97
N GLU A 19 -0.77 -12.21 1.85
CA GLU A 19 -0.63 -13.41 2.66
C GLU A 19 -0.56 -14.67 1.77
N GLY A 20 -1.33 -14.71 0.69
CA GLY A 20 -1.32 -15.81 -0.27
C GLY A 20 -0.08 -15.84 -1.17
N MET A 21 0.73 -14.77 -1.15
CA MET A 21 1.99 -14.69 -1.90
C MET A 21 3.22 -15.11 -1.08
N VAL A 22 3.07 -15.24 0.24
CA VAL A 22 4.14 -15.70 1.12
C VAL A 22 3.84 -17.09 1.65
N ARG A 23 4.79 -17.67 2.40
CA ARG A 23 4.58 -18.99 2.99
C ARG A 23 3.34 -19.02 3.90
N SER A 24 2.60 -20.11 3.79
CA SER A 24 1.34 -20.34 4.50
C SER A 24 1.48 -20.35 6.03
N ASP A 25 2.66 -20.67 6.58
CA ASP A 25 2.94 -20.62 8.02
C ASP A 25 3.06 -19.19 8.58
N TRP A 26 3.10 -18.17 7.70
CA TRP A 26 3.12 -16.75 8.07
C TRP A 26 1.77 -16.06 7.88
N ALA A 27 0.84 -16.69 7.18
CA ALA A 27 -0.47 -16.12 6.86
C ALA A 27 -1.48 -16.14 8.04
N GLU A 28 -1.18 -16.86 9.12
CA GLU A 28 -2.09 -17.06 10.27
C GLU A 28 -1.88 -16.06 11.43
N TRP A 29 -1.20 -14.94 11.20
CA TRP A 29 -0.88 -14.00 12.28
C TRP A 29 -2.06 -13.11 12.67
N GLU A 30 -2.25 -12.94 13.98
CA GLU A 30 -3.36 -12.17 14.57
C GLU A 30 -3.29 -10.65 14.29
N ASP A 31 -2.11 -10.12 13.94
CA ASP A 31 -1.87 -8.72 13.60
C ASP A 31 -1.14 -8.59 12.26
N PHE A 32 -1.82 -8.00 11.28
CA PHE A 32 -1.30 -7.83 9.93
C PHE A 32 -0.21 -6.75 9.85
N GLU A 33 -0.34 -5.64 10.60
CA GLU A 33 0.58 -4.51 10.45
C GLU A 33 1.88 -4.74 11.25
N ASP A 34 1.78 -4.95 12.57
CA ASP A 34 2.97 -5.10 13.39
C ASP A 34 3.56 -6.52 13.34
N GLY A 35 2.70 -7.53 13.19
CA GLY A 35 3.11 -8.93 13.07
C GLY A 35 3.59 -9.28 11.67
N PHE A 36 2.66 -9.30 10.71
CA PHE A 36 2.95 -9.78 9.36
C PHE A 36 3.86 -8.85 8.57
N LEU A 37 3.50 -7.58 8.39
CA LEU A 37 4.35 -6.61 7.68
C LEU A 37 5.60 -6.27 8.50
N GLY A 38 5.45 -5.93 9.78
CA GLY A 38 6.51 -5.50 10.68
C GLY A 38 7.50 -6.60 11.07
N ALA A 39 7.04 -7.58 11.84
CA ALA A 39 7.93 -8.57 12.45
C ALA A 39 8.46 -9.61 11.44
N LEU A 40 7.62 -10.09 10.52
CA LEU A 40 7.99 -11.13 9.56
C LEU A 40 8.63 -10.57 8.30
N LEU A 41 7.99 -9.60 7.64
CA LEU A 41 8.46 -9.07 6.37
C LEU A 41 9.42 -7.87 6.49
N LYS A 42 9.59 -7.33 7.70
CA LYS A 42 10.48 -6.20 8.03
C LYS A 42 10.11 -4.90 7.31
N PHE A 43 8.82 -4.67 7.12
CA PHE A 43 8.28 -3.42 6.60
C PHE A 43 7.78 -2.54 7.76
N ARG A 44 8.14 -1.25 7.72
CA ARG A 44 7.61 -0.25 8.65
C ARG A 44 6.80 0.78 7.91
N LEU A 45 5.72 1.25 8.53
CA LEU A 45 4.98 2.39 8.05
C LEU A 45 5.93 3.59 7.95
N TYR A 46 5.97 4.20 6.77
CA TYR A 46 6.87 5.30 6.44
C TYR A 46 6.11 6.59 6.12
N ASP A 47 4.94 6.46 5.49
CA ASP A 47 4.06 7.58 5.16
C ASP A 47 2.60 7.10 5.16
N ASP A 48 1.68 8.00 5.48
CA ASP A 48 0.24 7.77 5.52
C ASP A 48 -0.47 9.00 4.95
N ALA A 49 -1.11 8.84 3.80
CA ALA A 49 -1.76 9.90 3.06
C ALA A 49 -3.27 9.88 3.28
N ASP A 50 -3.72 10.18 4.50
CA ASP A 50 -5.12 10.45 4.90
C ASP A 50 -6.18 9.63 4.14
N ASP A 51 -6.25 8.33 4.45
CA ASP A 51 -7.18 7.36 3.85
C ASP A 51 -7.03 7.13 2.34
N VAL A 52 -5.95 7.60 1.70
CA VAL A 52 -5.68 7.32 0.27
C VAL A 52 -4.75 6.13 0.13
N TYR A 53 -3.60 6.18 0.81
CA TYR A 53 -2.69 5.07 0.88
C TYR A 53 -1.85 5.11 2.16
N ARG A 54 -1.37 3.95 2.57
CA ARG A 54 -0.25 3.80 3.51
C ARG A 54 0.96 3.26 2.78
N LEU A 55 2.12 3.86 3.02
CA LEU A 55 3.37 3.46 2.42
C LEU A 55 4.22 2.78 3.47
N TYR A 56 4.48 1.50 3.25
CA TYR A 56 5.40 0.73 4.05
C TYR A 56 6.75 0.61 3.34
N ARG A 57 7.84 0.82 4.09
CA ARG A 57 9.22 0.71 3.60
C ARG A 57 9.93 -0.44 4.30
N ARG A 58 10.62 -1.27 3.52
CA ARG A 58 11.45 -2.34 4.07
C ARG A 58 12.69 -1.79 4.77
N GLU A 59 12.94 -2.22 6.00
CA GLU A 59 14.19 -1.97 6.73
C GLU A 59 15.31 -2.83 6.15
N GLU A 60 16.45 -2.23 5.82
CA GLU A 60 17.52 -2.88 5.02
C GLU A 60 18.33 -3.95 5.77
N ALA A 61 18.13 -4.13 7.07
CA ALA A 61 19.01 -4.96 7.88
C ALA A 61 18.83 -6.47 7.67
N GLU A 62 17.61 -6.96 7.40
CA GLU A 62 17.33 -8.39 7.35
C GLU A 62 16.24 -8.68 6.32
N ARG A 63 16.66 -8.85 5.06
CA ARG A 63 15.77 -9.37 4.03
C ARG A 63 15.43 -10.82 4.41
N PRO A 64 14.16 -11.17 4.66
CA PRO A 64 13.80 -12.56 4.84
C PRO A 64 14.16 -13.32 3.56
N ASP A 65 14.90 -14.42 3.68
CA ASP A 65 15.31 -15.20 2.51
C ASP A 65 14.08 -15.72 1.76
N GLY A 66 13.99 -15.41 0.47
CA GLY A 66 12.99 -15.95 -0.45
C GLY A 66 11.69 -15.15 -0.61
N GLU A 67 11.29 -14.32 0.36
CA GLU A 67 9.95 -13.71 0.38
C GLU A 67 9.92 -12.27 -0.16
N LEU A 68 9.06 -12.04 -1.16
CA LEU A 68 8.92 -10.77 -1.89
C LEU A 68 10.29 -10.17 -2.28
N PRO A 69 11.13 -10.94 -3.00
CA PRO A 69 12.47 -10.50 -3.30
C PRO A 69 12.41 -9.24 -4.17
N ARG A 70 13.12 -8.21 -3.71
CA ARG A 70 13.40 -6.92 -4.38
C ARG A 70 12.37 -5.85 -4.08
N VAL A 71 11.23 -6.23 -3.48
CA VAL A 71 10.24 -5.29 -2.99
C VAL A 71 10.85 -4.46 -1.86
N LYS A 72 10.94 -3.15 -2.09
CA LYS A 72 11.44 -2.16 -1.15
C LYS A 72 10.29 -1.37 -0.51
N TYR A 73 9.21 -1.17 -1.26
CA TYR A 73 8.03 -0.43 -0.82
C TYR A 73 6.76 -1.22 -1.09
N ILE A 74 5.80 -1.09 -0.18
CA ILE A 74 4.42 -1.59 -0.34
C ILE A 74 3.50 -0.39 -0.15
N PHE A 75 2.67 -0.13 -1.15
CA PHE A 75 1.54 0.79 -1.01
C PHE A 75 0.30 -0.01 -0.69
N ASP A 76 -0.32 0.27 0.44
CA ASP A 76 -1.66 -0.18 0.80
C ASP A 76 -2.64 0.91 0.37
N VAL A 77 -3.36 0.69 -0.72
CA VAL A 77 -4.16 1.70 -1.40
C VAL A 77 -5.63 1.51 -1.09
N ASN A 78 -6.25 2.55 -0.56
CA ASN A 78 -7.68 2.57 -0.28
C ASN A 78 -8.49 2.87 -1.55
N ILE A 79 -9.34 1.94 -1.95
CA ILE A 79 -10.15 2.07 -3.18
C ILE A 79 -11.49 2.77 -2.89
N ASP A 80 -12.16 2.42 -1.79
CA ASP A 80 -13.53 2.86 -1.49
C ASP A 80 -13.89 2.97 -0.01
N GLY A 81 -12.91 2.91 0.90
CA GLY A 81 -13.07 2.93 2.35
C GLY A 81 -13.30 1.55 2.98
N SER A 82 -13.52 0.52 2.16
CA SER A 82 -13.73 -0.86 2.62
C SER A 82 -12.83 -1.88 1.92
N ASN A 83 -12.32 -1.53 0.74
CA ASN A 83 -11.42 -2.37 -0.05
C ASN A 83 -10.04 -1.71 -0.18
N PHE A 84 -9.03 -2.52 0.13
CA PHE A 84 -7.63 -2.14 0.07
C PHE A 84 -6.89 -3.05 -0.92
N ASP A 85 -6.09 -2.45 -1.80
CA ASP A 85 -5.27 -3.16 -2.78
C ASP A 85 -3.79 -2.82 -2.55
N TYR A 86 -2.92 -3.82 -2.71
CA TYR A 86 -1.49 -3.65 -2.48
C TYR A 86 -0.73 -3.44 -3.79
N ILE A 87 0.20 -2.49 -3.81
CA ILE A 87 1.15 -2.30 -4.91
C ILE A 87 2.57 -2.54 -4.40
N LEU A 88 3.22 -3.56 -4.94
CA LEU A 88 4.60 -3.92 -4.65
C LEU A 88 5.54 -3.16 -5.57
N VAL A 89 6.50 -2.46 -4.98
CA VAL A 89 7.47 -1.64 -5.72
C VAL A 89 8.88 -2.05 -5.33
N GLU A 90 9.71 -2.29 -6.34
CA GLU A 90 11.11 -2.62 -6.13
C GLU A 90 11.92 -1.39 -5.67
N ASP A 91 13.21 -1.58 -5.36
CA ASP A 91 14.15 -0.47 -5.16
C ASP A 91 14.47 0.23 -6.50
N SER A 92 13.48 0.94 -7.03
CA SER A 92 13.47 1.55 -8.34
C SER A 92 12.73 2.88 -8.29
N LEU A 93 13.49 3.98 -8.34
CA LEU A 93 12.93 5.33 -8.35
C LEU A 93 11.89 5.54 -9.48
N PRO A 94 12.11 5.07 -10.73
CA PRO A 94 11.09 5.18 -11.78
C PRO A 94 9.76 4.50 -11.42
N GLN A 95 9.81 3.28 -10.88
CA GLN A 95 8.58 2.57 -10.48
C GLN A 95 7.89 3.30 -9.32
N PHE A 96 8.65 3.77 -8.34
CA PHE A 96 8.12 4.54 -7.23
C PHE A 96 7.39 5.80 -7.73
N LEU A 97 8.04 6.60 -8.58
CA LEU A 97 7.43 7.80 -9.16
C LEU A 97 6.21 7.47 -10.04
N ALA A 98 6.23 6.34 -10.75
CA ALA A 98 5.07 5.90 -11.53
C ALA A 98 3.86 5.62 -10.65
N VAL A 99 4.04 4.94 -9.50
CA VAL A 99 2.94 4.70 -8.54
C VAL A 99 2.46 6.02 -7.95
N MET A 100 3.35 6.89 -7.50
CA MET A 100 2.97 8.20 -6.95
C MET A 100 2.11 9.00 -7.93
N ARG A 101 2.48 9.00 -9.22
CA ARG A 101 1.71 9.63 -10.30
C ARG A 101 0.33 8.99 -10.50
N MET A 102 0.21 7.67 -10.34
CA MET A 102 -1.08 6.97 -10.43
C MET A 102 -2.01 7.26 -9.24
N LEU A 103 -1.44 7.52 -8.06
CA LEU A 103 -2.20 7.78 -6.83
C LEU A 103 -2.59 9.26 -6.66
N GLU A 104 -1.89 10.18 -7.31
CA GLU A 104 -2.19 11.63 -7.27
C GLU A 104 -3.68 11.98 -7.53
N PRO A 105 -4.38 11.37 -8.51
CA PRO A 105 -5.81 11.62 -8.70
C PRO A 105 -6.68 11.20 -7.52
N LEU A 106 -6.31 10.13 -6.80
CA LEU A 106 -7.05 9.66 -5.63
C LEU A 106 -6.89 10.63 -4.46
N ALA A 107 -5.67 11.08 -4.19
CA ALA A 107 -5.40 12.11 -3.18
C ALA A 107 -6.11 13.43 -3.50
N THR A 108 -6.05 13.87 -4.75
CA THR A 108 -6.76 15.08 -5.19
C THR A 108 -8.27 14.95 -5.02
N ARG A 109 -8.84 13.77 -5.34
CA ARG A 109 -10.27 13.49 -5.15
C ARG A 109 -10.66 13.55 -3.66
N LYS A 110 -9.85 13.00 -2.76
CA LYS A 110 -10.10 13.01 -1.31
C LYS A 110 -10.15 14.44 -0.77
N VAL A 111 -9.13 15.26 -1.05
CA VAL A 111 -9.08 16.68 -0.66
C VAL A 111 -10.33 17.44 -1.15
N ARG A 112 -10.76 17.19 -2.39
CA ARG A 112 -11.98 17.81 -2.93
C ARG A 112 -13.23 17.39 -2.16
N LEU A 113 -13.39 16.09 -1.89
CA LEU A 113 -14.55 15.56 -1.19
C LEU A 113 -14.62 16.09 0.25
N ASP A 114 -13.50 16.13 0.97
CA ASP A 114 -13.45 16.65 2.34
C ASP A 114 -13.88 18.12 2.37
N ALA A 115 -13.37 18.95 1.46
CA ALA A 115 -13.79 20.34 1.34
C ALA A 115 -15.28 20.51 0.98
N GLU A 116 -15.88 19.57 0.23
CA GLU A 116 -17.32 19.56 -0.04
C GLU A 116 -18.13 19.17 1.21
N PHE A 117 -17.67 18.19 1.98
CA PHE A 117 -18.29 17.77 3.23
C PHE A 117 -18.30 18.90 4.28
N GLU A 118 -17.17 19.58 4.48
CA GLU A 118 -17.06 20.72 5.40
C GLU A 118 -18.01 21.85 5.02
N LYS A 119 -18.13 22.15 3.72
CA LYS A 119 -19.09 23.15 3.20
C LYS A 119 -20.54 22.75 3.44
N GLN A 120 -20.87 21.47 3.43
CA GLN A 120 -22.23 21.00 3.73
C GLN A 120 -22.55 21.02 5.22
N GLN A 121 -21.58 20.70 6.08
CA GLN A 121 -21.75 20.74 7.53
C GLN A 121 -21.92 22.17 8.04
N SER A 122 -21.09 23.11 7.56
CA SER A 122 -21.19 24.54 7.91
C SER A 122 -22.46 25.23 7.42
N ARG A 123 -23.15 24.68 6.41
CA ARG A 123 -24.46 25.16 5.96
C ARG A 123 -25.63 24.58 6.75
N ARG A 124 -25.41 23.53 7.55
CA ARG A 124 -26.43 22.85 8.36
C ARG A 124 -26.39 23.27 9.83
N SER A 125 -25.31 23.91 10.28
CA SER A 125 -25.16 24.57 11.59
C SER A 125 -25.67 26.00 11.55
#